data_AF-A0A1E4V386-F1
#
_entry.id   AF-A0A1E4V386-F1
#
_cell.length_a   1.000
_cell.length_b   1.000
_cell.length_c   1.000
_cell.angle_alpha   90.00
_cell.angle_beta   90.00
_cell.angle_gamma   90.00
#
_symmetry.space_group_name_H-M   'P 1'
#
loop_
_entity.id
_entity.type
_entity.pdbx_description
1 polymer ?
#
loop_
_entity_poly.entity_id
_entity_poly.type
_entity_poly.pdbx_seq_one_letter_code
_entity_poly.pdbx_strand_id
1 'polypeptide(L)' 'MSSPKLDKIFEAIFQRPVGDDEDIFDLGANSLTAIQLIGQVNEAFGANINMEQFFRMPCKQTVLAQLQATHSAHTA' A
#
# COMPACT_ATOMS: atom_id res chain seq x y z
N MET A 1 11.72 -0.61 -7.00
CA MET A 1 10.85 -0.66 -8.19
C MET A 1 9.50 -1.18 -7.73
N SER A 2 8.48 -0.33 -7.75
CA SER A 2 7.13 -0.72 -7.34
C SER A 2 6.55 -1.79 -8.26
N SER A 3 5.73 -2.67 -7.68
CA SER A 3 5.09 -3.75 -8.42
C SER A 3 3.96 -3.16 -9.28
N PRO A 4 3.86 -3.50 -10.58
CA PRO A 4 2.83 -2.94 -11.47
C PRO A 4 1.40 -3.23 -10.97
N LYS A 5 1.23 -4.29 -10.17
CA LYS A 5 -0.05 -4.60 -9.52
C LYS A 5 -0.38 -3.62 -8.40
N LEU A 6 0.62 -3.20 -7.61
CA LEU A 6 0.44 -2.24 -6.52
C LEU A 6 0.11 -0.85 -7.08
N ASP A 7 0.81 -0.44 -8.14
CA ASP A 7 0.54 0.81 -8.86
C ASP A 7 -0.92 0.88 -9.33
N LYS A 8 -1.45 -0.22 -9.88
CA LYS A 8 -2.86 -0.29 -10.33
C LYS A 8 -3.88 -0.09 -9.21
N ILE A 9 -3.60 -0.58 -8.01
CA ILE A 9 -4.50 -0.42 -6.86
C ILE A 9 -4.51 1.05 -6.42
N PHE A 10 -3.35 1.69 -6.33
CA PHE A 10 -3.26 3.11 -6.01
C PHE A 10 -3.94 3.96 -7.08
N GLU A 11 -3.65 3.71 -8.36
CA GLU A 11 -4.29 4.42 -9.48
C GLU A 11 -5.83 4.29 -9.46
N ALA A 12 -6.36 3.11 -9.13
CA ALA A 12 -7.81 2.91 -9.05
C ALA A 12 -8.46 3.72 -7.92
N ILE A 13 -7.76 3.93 -6.80
CA ILE A 13 -8.27 4.72 -5.67
C ILE A 13 -8.16 6.22 -5.94
N PHE A 14 -6.99 6.69 -6.40
CA PHE A 14 -6.70 8.12 -6.55
C PHE A 14 -7.09 8.68 -7.92
N GLN A 15 -7.46 7.81 -8.88
CA GLN A 15 -7.76 8.18 -10.27
C GLN A 15 -6.59 8.90 -10.97
N ARG A 16 -5.37 8.65 -10.48
CA ARG A 16 -4.10 9.18 -11.01
C ARG A 16 -2.93 8.30 -10.58
N PRO A 17 -1.79 8.38 -11.28
CA PRO A 17 -0.54 7.83 -10.77
C PRO A 17 -0.19 8.46 -9.42
N VAL A 18 0.31 7.62 -8.50
CA VAL A 18 0.79 8.03 -7.18
C VAL A 18 2.26 7.64 -7.06
N GLY A 19 3.10 8.58 -6.64
CA GLY A 19 4.52 8.34 -6.38
C GLY A 19 4.75 7.28 -5.29
N ASP A 20 5.96 6.73 -5.24
CA ASP A 20 6.31 5.72 -4.24
C ASP A 20 6.31 6.31 -2.81
N ASP A 21 6.76 7.55 -2.67
CA ASP A 21 6.90 8.27 -1.39
C ASP A 21 5.78 9.29 -1.14
N GLU A 22 4.79 9.37 -2.05
CA GLU A 22 3.68 10.33 -1.95
C GLU A 22 2.76 9.92 -0.78
N ASP A 23 2.59 10.83 0.18
CA ASP A 23 1.66 10.66 1.29
C ASP A 23 0.22 10.71 0.76
N ILE A 24 -0.56 9.67 1.00
CA ILE A 24 -1.92 9.61 0.47
C ILE A 24 -2.86 10.66 1.08
N PHE A 25 -2.60 11.15 2.29
CA PHE A 25 -3.41 12.17 2.94
C PHE A 25 -3.19 13.54 2.31
N ASP A 26 -1.97 13.84 1.84
CA ASP A 26 -1.70 15.05 1.03
C ASP A 26 -2.43 15.01 -0.32
N LEU A 27 -2.78 13.81 -0.80
CA LEU A 27 -3.61 13.60 -2.00
C LEU A 27 -5.12 13.66 -1.71
N GLY A 28 -5.51 13.94 -0.47
CA GLY A 28 -6.92 14.02 -0.05
C GLY A 28 -7.53 12.69 0.36
N ALA A 29 -6.72 11.65 0.62
CA ALA A 29 -7.23 10.43 1.24
C ALA A 29 -7.78 10.70 2.65
N ASN A 30 -8.71 9.85 3.07
CA ASN A 30 -9.18 9.82 4.44
C ASN A 30 -9.06 8.39 5.01
N SER A 31 -9.51 8.20 6.25
CA SER A 31 -9.45 6.90 6.91
C SER A 31 -10.18 5.80 6.15
N LEU A 32 -11.31 6.10 5.50
CA LEU A 32 -12.04 5.12 4.69
C LEU A 32 -11.24 4.74 3.44
N THR A 33 -10.64 5.72 2.76
CA THR A 33 -9.74 5.49 1.63
C THR A 33 -8.57 4.61 2.03
N ALA A 34 -7.95 4.86 3.19
CA ALA A 34 -6.85 4.05 3.71
C ALA A 34 -7.29 2.61 4.00
N ILE A 35 -8.44 2.41 4.66
CA ILE A 35 -9.00 1.08 4.93
C ILE A 35 -9.28 0.32 3.62
N GLN A 36 -9.90 0.97 2.64
CA GLN A 36 -10.19 0.38 1.34
C GLN A 36 -8.92 0.00 0.57
N LEU A 37 -7.92 0.89 0.58
CA LEU A 37 -6.63 0.66 -0.06
C LEU A 37 -5.94 -0.55 0.55
N ILE A 38 -5.83 -0.61 1.88
CA ILE A 38 -5.19 -1.73 2.59
C ILE A 38 -5.96 -3.04 2.39
N GLY A 39 -7.29 -3.00 2.40
CA GLY A 39 -8.12 -4.17 2.09
C GLY A 39 -7.80 -4.76 0.72
N GLN A 40 -7.80 -3.91 -0.32
CA GLN A 40 -7.48 -4.35 -1.69
C GLN A 40 -6.05 -4.88 -1.82
N VAL A 41 -5.07 -4.25 -1.15
CA VAL A 41 -3.69 -4.75 -1.13
C VAL A 41 -3.62 -6.13 -0.47
N ASN A 42 -4.24 -6.32 0.69
CA ASN A 42 -4.25 -7.60 1.41
C ASN A 42 -4.88 -8.71 0.56
N GLU A 43 -6.02 -8.44 -0.08
CA GLU A 43 -6.68 -9.39 -0.98
C GLU A 43 -5.85 -9.69 -2.24
N ALA A 44 -5.25 -8.66 -2.84
CA ALA A 44 -4.49 -8.79 -4.08
C ALA A 44 -3.17 -9.54 -3.89
N PHE A 45 -2.50 -9.36 -2.75
CA PHE A 45 -1.17 -9.93 -2.51
C PHE A 45 -1.19 -11.10 -1.51
N GLY A 46 -2.35 -11.44 -0.93
CA GLY A 46 -2.43 -12.43 0.14
C GLY A 46 -1.63 -12.02 1.38
N ALA A 47 -1.52 -10.71 1.62
CA ALA A 47 -0.70 -10.13 2.65
C ALA A 47 -1.54 -9.63 3.83
N ASN A 48 -0.86 -9.25 4.92
CA ASN A 48 -1.48 -8.58 6.05
C ASN A 48 -0.68 -7.32 6.40
N ILE A 49 -1.00 -6.20 5.74
CA ILE A 49 -0.35 -4.92 5.99
C ILE A 49 -0.68 -4.43 7.41
N ASN A 50 0.36 -4.15 8.17
CA ASN A 50 0.25 -3.55 9.49
C ASN A 50 -0.18 -2.08 9.35
N MET A 51 -1.38 -1.80 9.84
CA MET A 51 -2.00 -0.48 9.75
C MET A 51 -1.26 0.57 10.59
N GLU A 52 -0.71 0.21 11.75
CA GLU A 52 0.07 1.14 12.59
C GLU A 52 1.36 1.59 11.89
N GLN A 53 2.07 0.67 11.24
CA GLN A 53 3.27 1.00 10.44
C GLN A 53 2.89 1.84 9.22
N PHE A 54 1.78 1.52 8.57
CA PHE A 54 1.28 2.30 7.44
C PHE A 54 0.98 3.75 7.84
N PHE A 55 0.32 3.99 8.98
CA PHE A 55 0.03 5.35 9.44
C PHE A 55 1.27 6.18 9.81
N ARG A 56 2.44 5.56 10.05
CA ARG A 56 3.69 6.32 10.26
C ARG A 56 4.25 6.93 8.97
N MET A 57 4.01 6.28 7.85
CA MET A 57 4.45 6.73 6.54
C MET A 57 3.45 6.20 5.50
N PRO A 58 2.33 6.90 5.28
CA PRO A 58 1.19 6.39 4.54
C PRO A 58 1.39 6.58 3.03
N CYS A 59 2.44 5.96 2.52
CA CYS A 59 2.80 5.96 1.11
C CYS A 59 2.93 4.53 0.57
N LYS A 60 3.03 4.42 -0.74
CA LYS A 60 3.14 3.14 -1.46
C LYS A 60 4.42 2.39 -1.10
N GLN A 61 5.51 3.09 -0.82
CA GLN A 61 6.79 2.51 -0.40
C GLN A 61 6.66 1.71 0.90
N THR A 62 5.87 2.19 1.86
CA THR A 62 5.64 1.49 3.13
C THR A 62 4.91 0.17 2.92
N VAL A 63 3.92 0.15 2.01
CA VAL A 63 3.22 -1.09 1.63
C VAL A 63 4.20 -2.05 0.95
N LEU A 64 4.99 -1.57 0.00
CA LEU A 64 5.98 -2.39 -0.72
C LEU A 64 7.00 -3.02 0.25
N ALA A 65 7.52 -2.24 1.20
CA ALA A 65 8.46 -2.72 2.20
C ALA A 65 7.85 -3.83 3.08
N GLN A 66 6.59 -3.68 3.48
CA GLN A 66 5.89 -4.70 4.25
C GLN A 66 5.64 -5.98 3.44
N LEU A 67 5.25 -5.86 2.18
CA LEU A 67 5.08 -7.02 1.28
C LEU A 67 6.40 -7.81 1.13
N GLN A 68 7.52 -7.11 0.98
CA GLN A 68 8.85 -7.73 0.89
C GLN A 68 9.25 -8.45 2.18
N ALA A 69 8.94 -7.87 3.34
CA ALA A 69 9.20 -8.49 4.64
C ALA A 69 8.37 -9.77 4.85
N THR A 70 7.09 -9.78 4.45
CA THR A 70 6.22 -10.96 4.54
C THR A 70 6.70 -12.10 3.62
N HIS A 71 7.13 -11.79 2.40
CA HIS A 71 7.65 -12.80 1.47
C HIS A 71 8.97 -13.43 1.94
N SER A 72 9.81 -12.69 2.65
CA SER A 72 11.10 -13.20 3.16
C SER A 72 10.95 -14.23 4.29
N ALA A 73 9.82 -14.20 5.01
CA ALA A 73 9.55 -15.11 6.13
C ALA A 73 8.96 -16.47 5.69
N HIS A 74 8.58 -16.64 4.41
CA HIS A 74 7.93 -17.86 3.91
C HIS A 74 8.88 -18.81 3.14
N THR A 75 10.19 -18.59 3.23
CA THR A 75 11.23 -19.41 2.55
C THR A 75 12.15 -20.18 3.51
N ALA A 76 11.64 -20.59 4.67
CA ALA A 76 12.37 -21.45 5.62
C ALA A 76 11.61 -22.75 5.91
#